data_AF-A0A6L5K7B1-F1
#
_entry.id   AF-A0A6L5K7B1-F1
#
_cell.length_a   1.000
_cell.length_b   1.000
_cell.length_c   1.000
_cell.angle_alpha   90.00
_cell.angle_beta   90.00
_cell.angle_gamma   90.00
#
_symmetry.space_group_name_H-M   'P 1'
#
loop_
_entity.id
_entity.type
_entity.pdbx_description
1 polymer ?
#
loop_
_entity_poly.entity_id
_entity_poly.type
_entity_poly.pdbx_seq_one_letter_code
_entity_poly.pdbx_strand_id
1 'polypeptide(L)'
;MDWLLWVVRAIIIVVGIILAIKVWKGKKGYSFRFLTIGITALILGVILLIVSFITDLSLFYALYLIAAGAIGIIIGLVVRNIWEKKR
;
A
#
# COMPACT_ATOMS: atom_id res chain seq x y z
N MET A 1 26.60 -0.02 -1.10
CA MET A 1 25.59 -1.07 -0.86
C MET A 1 24.67 -0.70 0.30
N ASP A 2 25.18 -0.13 1.41
CA ASP A 2 24.35 0.28 2.56
C ASP A 2 23.37 1.43 2.27
N TRP A 3 23.81 2.49 1.58
CA TRP A 3 22.96 3.66 1.28
C TRP A 3 21.62 3.30 0.64
N LEU A 4 21.60 2.36 -0.30
CA LEU A 4 20.40 1.97 -1.04
C LEU A 4 19.36 1.33 -0.10
N LEU A 5 19.79 0.45 0.81
CA LEU A 5 18.94 -0.16 1.83
C LEU A 5 18.39 0.88 2.82
N TRP A 6 19.18 1.89 3.17
CA TRP A 6 18.74 3.01 4.01
C TRP A 6 17.67 3.85 3.32
N VAL A 7 17.84 4.15 2.03
CA VAL A 7 16.85 4.88 1.22
C VAL A 7 15.55 4.07 1.10
N VAL A 8 15.62 2.78 0.83
CA VAL A 8 14.43 1.91 0.75
C VAL A 8 13.71 1.85 2.10
N ARG A 9 14.44 1.71 3.22
CA ARG A 9 13.85 1.78 4.57
C ARG A 9 13.16 3.10 4.84
N ALA A 10 13.80 4.22 4.49
CA ALA A 10 13.23 5.55 4.67
C ALA A 10 11.92 5.71 3.86
N ILE A 11 11.89 5.24 2.61
CA ILE A 11 10.69 5.25 1.77
C ILE A 11 9.58 4.42 2.41
N ILE A 12 9.87 3.20 2.89
CA ILE A 12 8.87 2.34 3.55
C ILE A 12 8.30 3.02 4.80
N ILE A 13 9.14 3.66 5.62
CA ILE A 13 8.71 4.36 6.84
C ILE A 13 7.81 5.55 6.51
N VAL A 14 8.23 6.39 5.54
CA VAL A 14 7.45 7.56 5.11
C VAL A 14 6.08 7.12 4.58
N VAL A 15 6.03 6.03 3.83
CA VAL A 15 4.78 5.50 3.28
C VAL A 15 3.90 4.91 4.36
N GLY A 16 4.48 4.18 5.31
CA GLY A 16 3.77 3.67 6.48
C GLY A 16 3.11 4.81 7.28
N ILE A 17 3.82 5.93 7.46
CA ILE A 17 3.30 7.12 8.14
C ILE A 17 2.17 7.78 7.33
N ILE A 18 2.33 7.94 6.02
CA ILE A 18 1.28 8.51 5.14
C ILE A 18 0.01 7.66 5.19
N LEU A 19 0.16 6.33 5.14
CA LEU A 19 -0.93 5.38 5.28
C LEU A 19 -1.61 5.51 6.65
N ALA A 20 -0.84 5.50 7.74
CA ALA A 20 -1.37 5.65 9.09
C ALA A 20 -2.16 6.96 9.27
N ILE A 21 -1.64 8.08 8.75
CA ILE A 21 -2.32 9.38 8.80
C ILE A 21 -3.62 9.37 7.99
N LYS A 22 -3.62 8.81 6.77
CA LYS A 22 -4.85 8.69 5.94
C LYS A 22 -5.91 7.84 6.63
N VAL A 23 -5.52 6.74 7.25
CA VAL A 23 -6.41 5.86 8.02
C VAL A 23 -6.99 6.59 9.22
N TRP A 24 -6.18 7.37 9.93
CA TRP A 24 -6.59 8.05 11.16
C TRP A 24 -7.50 9.26 10.90
N LYS A 25 -7.25 10.04 9.84
CA LYS A 25 -8.04 11.25 9.50
C LYS A 25 -9.36 10.97 8.75
N GLY A 26 -9.56 9.78 8.18
CA GLY A 26 -10.72 9.49 7.34
C GLY A 26 -12.04 9.38 8.12
N LYS A 27 -12.94 10.36 8.00
CA LYS A 27 -14.30 10.38 8.61
C LYS A 27 -15.35 9.50 7.90
N LYS A 28 -15.03 8.83 6.79
CA LYS A 28 -15.97 8.00 6.02
C LYS A 28 -15.72 6.51 6.29
N GLY A 29 -16.81 5.74 6.43
CA GLY A 29 -16.89 4.40 7.03
C GLY A 29 -15.77 3.41 6.70
N TYR A 30 -15.53 2.51 7.66
CA TYR A 30 -14.45 1.50 7.70
C TYR A 30 -14.07 0.87 6.35
N SER A 31 -15.06 0.59 5.48
CA SER A 31 -14.86 0.05 4.14
C SER A 31 -13.95 0.90 3.23
N PHE A 32 -14.10 2.23 3.25
CA PHE A 32 -13.29 3.11 2.39
C PHE A 32 -11.82 3.20 2.84
N ARG A 33 -11.54 2.93 4.12
CA ARG A 33 -10.17 2.96 4.66
C ARG A 33 -9.32 1.84 4.08
N PHE A 34 -9.79 0.59 4.15
CA PHE A 34 -9.06 -0.56 3.60
C PHE A 34 -8.81 -0.44 2.10
N LEU A 35 -9.82 0.06 1.37
CA LEU A 35 -9.71 0.29 -0.08
C LEU A 35 -8.66 1.36 -0.40
N THR A 36 -8.61 2.45 0.38
CA THR A 36 -7.61 3.51 0.21
C THR A 36 -6.19 3.04 0.56
N ILE A 37 -6.03 2.23 1.61
CA ILE A 37 -4.74 1.63 2.00
C ILE A 37 -4.24 0.73 0.88
N GLY A 38 -5.12 -0.17 0.38
CA GLY A 38 -4.79 -1.11 -0.68
C GLY A 38 -4.35 -0.41 -1.96
N ILE A 39 -5.10 0.61 -2.42
CA ILE A 39 -4.73 1.42 -3.60
C ILE A 39 -3.38 2.11 -3.40
N THR A 40 -3.15 2.70 -2.23
CA THR A 40 -1.90 3.42 -1.95
C THR A 40 -0.70 2.47 -1.95
N ALA A 41 -0.80 1.30 -1.31
CA ALA A 41 0.24 0.28 -1.32
C ALA A 41 0.49 -0.29 -2.73
N LEU A 42 -0.56 -0.45 -3.54
CA LEU A 42 -0.45 -0.93 -4.91
C LEU A 42 0.28 0.07 -5.81
N ILE A 43 -0.08 1.35 -5.76
CA ILE A 43 0.62 2.43 -6.48
C ILE A 43 2.11 2.43 -6.10
N LEU A 44 2.40 2.25 -4.81
CA LEU A 44 3.77 2.28 -4.34
C LEU A 44 4.59 1.06 -4.74
N GLY A 45 3.95 -0.11 -4.78
CA GLY A 45 4.54 -1.32 -5.34
C GLY A 45 4.91 -1.15 -6.82
N VAL A 46 4.07 -0.46 -7.60
CA VAL A 46 4.36 -0.13 -9.00
C VAL A 46 5.54 0.85 -9.12
N ILE A 47 5.61 1.87 -8.26
CA ILE A 47 6.76 2.80 -8.23
C ILE A 47 8.05 2.04 -7.89
N LEU A 48 8.02 1.17 -6.88
CA LEU A 48 9.17 0.32 -6.53
C LEU A 48 9.53 -0.63 -7.66
N LEU A 49 8.57 -1.11 -8.44
CA LEU A 49 8.83 -1.96 -9.61
C LEU A 49 9.64 -1.21 -10.65
N ILE A 50 9.23 0.02 -10.99
CA ILE A 50 9.96 0.90 -11.92
C ILE A 50 11.37 1.20 -11.38
N VAL A 51 11.48 1.54 -10.10
CA VAL A 51 12.78 1.80 -9.45
C VAL A 51 13.66 0.56 -9.48
N SER A 52 13.10 -0.63 -9.29
CA SER A 52 13.85 -1.90 -9.30
C SER A 52 14.50 -2.18 -10.65
N PHE A 53 13.81 -1.84 -11.76
CA PHE A 53 14.39 -1.94 -13.10
C PHE A 53 15.57 -0.98 -13.34
N ILE A 54 15.66 0.11 -12.59
CA ILE A 54 16.69 1.14 -12.75
C ILE A 54 17.84 0.97 -11.75
N THR A 55 17.60 0.33 -10.59
CA THR A 55 18.52 0.40 -9.43
C THR A 55 19.08 -0.96 -8.95
N ASP A 56 19.04 -2.03 -9.77
CA ASP A 56 19.41 -3.40 -9.35
C ASP A 56 18.70 -3.86 -8.06
N LEU A 57 17.61 -3.19 -7.70
CA LEU A 57 16.83 -3.52 -6.51
C LEU A 57 16.07 -4.81 -6.80
N SER A 58 16.00 -5.71 -5.81
CA SER A 58 15.26 -6.96 -5.98
C SER A 58 13.79 -6.66 -6.28
N LEU A 59 13.31 -7.19 -7.41
CA LEU A 59 11.90 -7.15 -7.82
C LEU A 59 10.96 -7.70 -6.73
N PHE A 60 11.48 -8.51 -5.81
CA PHE A 60 10.72 -9.07 -4.70
C PHE A 60 10.06 -8.00 -3.84
N TYR A 61 10.73 -6.87 -3.58
CA TYR A 61 10.17 -5.79 -2.75
C TYR A 61 8.97 -5.10 -3.41
N ALA A 62 9.06 -4.89 -4.73
CA ALA A 62 7.98 -4.31 -5.51
C ALA A 62 6.78 -5.26 -5.59
N LEU A 63 7.03 -6.53 -5.91
CA LEU A 63 5.99 -7.56 -5.99
C LEU A 63 5.28 -7.76 -4.65
N TYR A 64 6.03 -7.73 -3.55
CA TYR A 64 5.45 -7.85 -2.21
C TYR A 64 4.48 -6.71 -1.89
N LEU A 65 4.84 -5.46 -2.22
CA LEU A 65 3.93 -4.32 -2.01
C LEU A 65 2.71 -4.36 -2.93
N ILE A 66 2.88 -4.80 -4.19
CA ILE A 66 1.75 -4.99 -5.11
C ILE A 66 0.78 -6.03 -4.56
N ALA A 67 1.30 -7.17 -4.09
CA ALA A 67 0.50 -8.23 -3.48
C ALA A 67 -0.24 -7.74 -2.22
N ALA A 68 0.46 -7.05 -1.32
CA ALA A 68 -0.15 -6.45 -0.12
C ALA A 68 -1.23 -5.42 -0.47
N GLY A 69 -0.98 -4.58 -1.49
CA GLY A 69 -1.95 -3.62 -2.01
C GLY A 69 -3.19 -4.29 -2.59
N ALA A 70 -3.01 -5.32 -3.41
CA ALA A 70 -4.11 -6.10 -4.00
C ALA A 70 -4.96 -6.78 -2.92
N ILE A 71 -4.33 -7.39 -1.91
CA ILE A 71 -5.04 -7.99 -0.76
C ILE A 71 -5.83 -6.91 0.00
N GLY A 72 -5.24 -5.74 0.23
CA GLY A 72 -5.93 -4.61 0.87
C GLY A 72 -7.16 -4.13 0.09
N ILE A 73 -7.09 -4.10 -1.24
CA ILE A 73 -8.22 -3.75 -2.11
C ILE A 73 -9.32 -4.83 -2.02
N ILE A 74 -8.96 -6.12 -2.11
CA ILE A 74 -9.91 -7.23 -2.01
C ILE A 74 -10.65 -7.18 -0.68
N ILE A 75 -9.93 -7.04 0.44
CA ILE A 75 -10.54 -6.91 1.77
C ILE A 75 -11.45 -5.68 1.83
N GLY A 76 -10.98 -4.53 1.32
CA GLY A 76 -11.78 -3.30 1.27
C GLY A 76 -13.09 -3.45 0.50
N LEU A 77 -13.05 -4.16 -0.64
CA LEU A 77 -14.22 -4.46 -1.46
C LEU A 77 -15.17 -5.47 -0.79
N VAL A 78 -14.64 -6.52 -0.15
CA VAL A 78 -15.44 -7.49 0.59
C VAL A 78 -16.17 -6.82 1.76
N VAL A 79 -15.46 -6.01 2.55
CA VAL A 79 -16.07 -5.25 3.64
C VAL A 79 -17.10 -4.26 3.11
N ARG A 80 -16.86 -3.63 1.95
CA ARG A 80 -17.85 -2.76 1.28
C ARG A 80 -19.12 -3.51 0.93
N ASN A 81 -18.99 -4.65 0.28
CA ASN A 81 -20.11 -5.48 -0.16
C ASN A 81 -20.94 -5.99 1.02
N ILE A 82 -20.29 -6.39 2.11
CA ILE A 82 -20.97 -6.80 3.36
C ILE A 82 -21.71 -5.60 3.99
N TRP A 83 -21.10 -4.41 3.98
CA TRP A 83 -21.72 -3.22 4.55
C TRP A 83 -22.92 -2.73 3.72
N GLU A 84 -22.81 -2.74 2.39
CA GLU A 84 -23.91 -2.43 1.47
C GLU A 84 -25.05 -3.45 1.60
N LYS A 85 -24.77 -4.74 1.81
CA LYS A 85 -25.81 -5.78 2.03
C LYS A 85 -26.55 -5.66 3.36
N LYS A 86 -25.97 -5.02 4.38
CA LYS A 86 -26.58 -4.85 5.71
C LYS A 86 -27.39 -3.55 5.85
N ARG A 87 -27.40 -2.72 4.82
CA ARG A 87 -28.10 -1.42 4.79
C ARG A 87 -29.32 -1.51 3.87
#